data_AF-A0A9E5H2M0-F1
#
_entry.id   AF-A0A9E5H2M0-F1
#
_cell.length_a   1.000
_cell.length_b   1.000
_cell.length_c   1.000
_cell.angle_alpha   90.00
_cell.angle_beta   90.00
_cell.angle_gamma   90.00
#
_symmetry.space_group_name_H-M   'P 1'
#
loop_
_entity.id
_entity.type
_entity.pdbx_description
1 polymer ?
#
loop_
_entity_poly.entity_id
_entity_poly.type
_entity_poly.pdbx_seq_one_letter_code
_entity_poly.pdbx_strand_id
1 'polypeptide(L)'
;MMFKKIWYQSVKLFLKISLHLYAQKIIIKGTKNIPKKGAVLFAINHPNALMDPLFVTTFNSRENHFLVRADVFKKPLIRKFLSSLNLMP
;
A
#
# COMPACT_ATOMS: atom_id res chain seq x y z
N MET A 1 16.29 -8.21 5.94
CA MET A 1 15.63 -8.47 4.64
C MET A 1 14.41 -9.38 4.77
N MET A 2 14.50 -10.55 5.40
CA MET A 2 13.38 -11.50 5.50
C MET A 2 12.27 -11.05 6.46
N PHE A 3 12.61 -10.61 7.68
CA PHE A 3 11.61 -10.16 8.67
C PHE A 3 10.75 -8.98 8.20
N LYS A 4 11.36 -7.96 7.56
CA LYS A 4 10.61 -6.83 6.98
C LYS A 4 9.63 -7.31 5.90
N LYS A 5 10.06 -8.24 5.05
CA LYS A 5 9.20 -8.80 3.99
C LYS A 5 8.05 -9.59 4.59
N ILE A 6 8.31 -10.47 5.57
CA ILE A 6 7.27 -11.22 6.28
C ILE A 6 6.27 -10.24 6.92
N TRP A 7 6.75 -9.25 7.67
CA TRP A 7 5.93 -8.21 8.27
C TRP A 7 5.03 -7.50 7.24
N TYR A 8 5.62 -7.02 6.16
CA TYR A 8 4.89 -6.34 5.08
C TYR A 8 3.83 -7.25 4.46
N GLN A 9 4.15 -8.52 4.19
CA GLN A 9 3.22 -9.48 3.62
C GLN A 9 2.10 -9.86 4.60
N SER A 10 2.39 -9.96 5.90
CA SER A 10 1.37 -10.17 6.93
C SER A 10 0.37 -9.01 6.99
N VAL A 11 0.87 -7.77 6.96
CA VAL A 11 0.00 -6.58 6.92
C VAL A 11 -0.79 -6.54 5.62
N LYS A 12 -0.17 -6.84 4.46
CA LYS A 12 -0.87 -6.91 3.18
C LYS A 12 -1.94 -8.00 3.15
N LEU A 13 -1.70 -9.15 3.79
CA LEU A 13 -2.69 -10.21 3.93
C LEU A 13 -3.87 -9.76 4.81
N PHE A 14 -3.59 -9.13 5.95
CA PHE A 14 -4.61 -8.54 6.81
C PHE A 14 -5.48 -7.54 6.04
N LEU A 15 -4.86 -6.59 5.33
CA LEU A 15 -5.57 -5.63 4.48
C LEU A 15 -6.41 -6.31 3.41
N LYS A 16 -5.88 -7.36 2.76
CA LYS A 16 -6.64 -8.13 1.77
C LYS A 16 -7.92 -8.69 2.36
N ILE A 17 -7.85 -9.33 3.53
CA ILE A 17 -9.02 -9.88 4.21
C ILE A 17 -9.99 -8.75 4.59
N SER A 18 -9.50 -7.70 5.25
CA SER A 18 -10.32 -6.56 5.66
C SER A 18 -11.04 -5.89 4.48
N LEU A 19 -10.37 -5.71 3.35
CA LEU A 19 -10.97 -5.09 2.16
C LEU A 19 -12.02 -5.99 1.48
N HIS A 20 -11.85 -7.31 1.49
CA HIS A 20 -12.89 -8.23 0.99
C HIS A 20 -14.12 -8.26 1.90
N LEU A 21 -13.95 -8.05 3.21
CA LEU A 21 -15.07 -7.92 4.14
C LEU A 21 -15.75 -6.55 4.03
N TYR A 22 -14.98 -5.51 3.72
CA TYR A 22 -15.48 -4.14 3.59
C TYR A 22 -16.22 -3.90 2.26
N ALA A 23 -15.62 -4.32 1.14
CA ALA A 23 -16.17 -4.05 -0.18
C ALA A 23 -17.09 -5.17 -0.63
N GLN A 24 -18.32 -4.82 -1.03
CA GLN A 24 -19.27 -5.80 -1.59
C GLN A 24 -18.74 -6.48 -2.86
N LYS A 25 -17.98 -5.75 -3.68
CA LYS A 25 -17.40 -6.26 -4.92
C LYS A 25 -16.09 -5.54 -5.23
N ILE A 26 -15.06 -6.31 -5.54
CA ILE A 26 -13.75 -5.81 -5.97
C ILE A 26 -13.52 -6.29 -7.40
N ILE A 27 -13.30 -5.36 -8.33
CA ILE A 27 -13.03 -5.67 -9.74
C ILE A 27 -11.66 -5.11 -10.11
N ILE A 28 -10.76 -6.00 -10.53
CA ILE A 28 -9.40 -5.65 -10.91
C ILE A 28 -9.25 -5.92 -12.40
N LYS A 29 -8.84 -4.89 -13.16
CA LYS A 29 -8.64 -4.98 -14.61
C LYS A 29 -7.24 -4.48 -14.97
N GLY A 30 -6.67 -5.01 -16.04
CA GLY A 30 -5.42 -4.48 -16.61
C GLY A 30 -4.14 -4.77 -15.81
N THR A 31 -4.13 -5.75 -14.91
CA THR A 31 -2.92 -6.13 -14.13
C THR A 31 -1.71 -6.46 -15.01
N LYS A 32 -1.95 -7.02 -16.20
CA LYS A 32 -0.93 -7.31 -17.22
C LYS A 32 -0.22 -6.07 -17.77
N ASN A 33 -0.81 -4.88 -17.64
CA ASN A 33 -0.24 -3.63 -18.13
C ASN A 33 0.81 -3.05 -17.18
N ILE A 34 0.93 -3.58 -15.95
CA ILE A 34 1.88 -3.09 -14.95
C ILE A 34 3.30 -3.57 -15.34
N PRO A 35 4.26 -2.66 -15.62
CA PRO A 35 5.61 -3.06 -16.00
C PRO A 35 6.30 -3.89 -14.91
N LYS A 36 6.90 -5.02 -15.27
CA LYS A 36 7.60 -5.90 -14.30
C LYS A 36 8.99 -5.39 -13.90
N LYS A 37 9.62 -4.59 -14.75
CA LYS A 37 10.98 -4.03 -14.55
C LYS A 37 10.94 -2.50 -14.57
N GLY A 38 11.93 -1.87 -13.95
CA GLY A 38 12.05 -0.41 -13.88
C GLY A 38 11.21 0.25 -12.78
N ALA A 39 11.44 1.55 -12.57
CA ALA A 39 10.62 2.37 -11.69
C ALA A 39 9.24 2.61 -12.31
N VAL A 40 8.19 2.60 -11.49
CA VAL A 40 6.81 2.86 -11.92
C VAL A 40 6.19 3.84 -10.93
N LEU A 41 5.68 4.95 -11.45
CA LEU A 41 4.87 5.90 -10.69
C LEU A 41 3.39 5.62 -10.99
N PHE A 42 2.62 5.25 -9.97
CA PHE A 42 1.18 5.09 -10.10
C PHE A 42 0.49 6.44 -9.86
N ALA A 43 -0.07 7.01 -10.92
CA ALA A 43 -0.93 8.19 -10.83
C ALA A 43 -2.39 7.71 -10.74
N ILE A 44 -2.86 7.50 -9.51
CA ILE A 44 -4.25 7.07 -9.24
C ILE A 44 -5.15 8.28 -9.02
N ASN A 45 -6.43 8.14 -9.32
CA ASN A 45 -7.44 9.09 -8.83
C ASN A 45 -7.50 9.03 -7.29
N HIS A 46 -7.85 10.15 -6.65
CA HIS A 46 -7.79 10.25 -5.18
C HIS A 46 -9.11 10.70 -4.51
N PRO A 47 -10.21 9.95 -4.66
CA PRO A 47 -11.46 10.27 -3.98
C PRO A 47 -11.44 9.98 -2.47
N ASN A 48 -10.55 9.10 -1.97
CA ASN A 48 -10.47 8.76 -0.55
C ASN A 48 -9.02 8.59 -0.06
N ALA A 49 -8.59 9.55 0.76
CA ALA A 49 -7.25 9.63 1.35
C ALA A 49 -6.69 8.32 1.92
N LEU A 50 -7.56 7.51 2.54
CA LEU A 50 -7.16 6.26 3.20
C LEU A 50 -7.36 5.04 2.31
N MET A 51 -8.53 4.91 1.67
CA MET A 51 -8.89 3.66 0.97
C MET A 51 -8.09 3.46 -0.31
N ASP A 52 -7.79 4.53 -1.03
CA ASP A 52 -7.09 4.47 -2.32
C ASP A 52 -5.74 3.74 -2.23
N PRO A 53 -4.80 4.11 -1.33
CA PRO A 53 -3.54 3.40 -1.20
C PRO A 53 -3.72 1.96 -0.68
N LEU A 54 -4.75 1.67 0.12
CA LEU A 54 -5.01 0.32 0.64
C LEU A 54 -5.44 -0.64 -0.48
N PHE A 55 -6.33 -0.21 -1.38
CA PHE A 55 -6.71 -1.02 -2.53
C PHE A 55 -5.51 -1.22 -3.48
N VAL A 56 -4.77 -0.15 -3.77
CA VAL A 56 -3.61 -0.23 -4.67
C VAL A 56 -2.54 -1.17 -4.10
N THR A 57 -2.11 -0.99 -2.85
CA THR A 57 -1.04 -1.83 -2.28
C THR A 57 -1.44 -3.30 -2.18
N THR A 58 -2.72 -3.57 -1.88
CA THR A 58 -3.26 -4.92 -1.70
C THR A 58 -3.32 -5.69 -3.02
N PHE A 59 -3.82 -5.06 -4.07
CA PHE A 59 -4.14 -5.73 -5.34
C PHE A 59 -3.10 -5.53 -6.44
N ASN A 60 -2.02 -4.80 -6.16
CA ASN A 60 -0.88 -4.65 -7.04
C ASN A 60 0.16 -5.75 -6.79
N SER A 61 0.82 -6.19 -7.86
CA SER A 61 1.89 -7.20 -7.81
C SER A 61 3.21 -6.62 -7.31
N ARG A 62 3.39 -5.29 -7.41
CA ARG A 62 4.58 -4.59 -6.93
C ARG A 62 4.46 -4.23 -5.44
N GLU A 63 5.61 -4.06 -4.80
CA GLU A 63 5.68 -3.36 -3.51
C GLU A 63 5.56 -1.86 -3.79
N ASN A 64 4.60 -1.21 -3.14
CA ASN A 64 4.30 0.20 -3.36
C ASN A 64 4.94 1.05 -2.25
N HIS A 65 5.34 2.26 -2.62
CA HIS A 65 5.71 3.32 -1.69
C HIS A 65 4.72 4.47 -1.88
N PHE A 66 4.28 5.08 -0.79
CA PHE A 66 3.34 6.20 -0.82
C PHE A 66 3.91 7.39 -0.08
N LEU A 67 3.62 8.57 -0.61
CA LEU A 67 3.87 9.84 0.07
C LEU A 67 2.68 10.13 0.97
N VAL A 68 2.97 10.43 2.23
CA VAL A 68 2.01 10.72 3.28
C VAL A 68 2.47 12.02 3.93
N ARG A 69 1.54 12.89 4.34
CA ARG A 69 1.91 14.18 4.94
C ARG A 69 2.97 14.04 6.05
N ALA A 70 4.03 14.83 5.95
CA ALA A 70 5.16 14.81 6.87
C ALA A 70 4.78 14.98 8.35
N ASP A 71 3.70 15.71 8.65
CA ASP A 71 3.26 15.96 10.03
C ASP A 71 2.76 14.70 10.75
N VAL A 72 2.33 13.67 10.02
CA VAL A 72 1.97 12.36 10.59
C VAL A 72 3.19 11.65 11.18
N PHE A 73 4.41 11.96 10.68
CA PHE A 73 5.67 11.36 11.12
C PHE A 73 6.31 12.07 12.32
N LYS A 74 5.62 12.99 12.99
CA LYS A 74 6.17 13.74 14.13
C LYS A 74 6.58 12.83 15.30
N LYS A 75 5.78 11.81 15.64
CA LYS A 75 6.07 10.90 16.75
C LYS A 75 7.04 9.80 16.32
N PRO A 76 8.14 9.54 17.05
CA PRO A 76 9.15 8.54 16.67
C PRO A 76 8.60 7.12 16.48
N LEU A 77 7.68 6.68 17.34
CA LEU A 77 7.05 5.35 17.22
C LEU A 77 6.18 5.25 15.96
N ILE A 78 5.38 6.27 15.69
CA ILE A 78 4.53 6.34 14.48
C ILE A 78 5.42 6.37 13.24
N ARG A 79 6.48 7.17 13.24
CA ARG A 79 7.46 7.23 12.14
C ARG A 79 8.06 5.86 11.85
N LYS A 80 8.51 5.13 12.88
CA LYS A 80 9.07 3.77 12.72
C LYS A 80 8.04 2.81 12.13
N PHE A 81 6.80 2.84 12.63
CA PHE A 81 5.72 2.01 12.13
C PHE A 81 5.39 2.31 10.66
N LEU A 82 5.13 3.57 10.31
CA LEU A 82 4.78 3.97 8.94
C LEU A 82 5.92 3.68 7.95
N SER A 83 7.17 3.97 8.34
CA SER A 83 8.35 3.67 7.52
C SER A 83 8.54 2.17 7.30
N SER A 84 8.12 1.33 8.25
CA SER A 84 8.15 -0.14 8.09
C SER A 84 7.21 -0.63 6.98
N LEU A 85 6.15 0.14 6.71
CA LEU A 85 5.13 -0.12 5.68
C LEU A 85 5.40 0.62 4.37
N ASN A 86 6.64 1.05 4.14
CA ASN A 86 7.07 1.76 2.92
C ASN A 86 6.37 3.12 2.70
N LEU A 87 5.82 3.72 3.75
CA LEU A 87 5.28 5.08 3.72
C LEU A 87 6.39 6.10 3.97
N MET A 88 6.36 7.19 3.22
CA MET A 88 7.35 8.27 3.28
C MET A 88 6.66 9.61 3.60
N PRO A 89 7.31 10.50 4.37
CA PRO A 89 6.82 11.85 4.64
C PRO A 89 6.83 12.77 3.40
#